data_AF-A0A1S3JEU3-F1
#
_entry.id   AF-A0A1S3JEU3-F1
#
_cell.length_a   1.000
_cell.length_b   1.000
_cell.length_c   1.000
_cell.angle_alpha   90.00
_cell.angle_beta   90.00
_cell.angle_gamma   90.00
#
_symmetry.space_group_name_H-M   'P 1'
#
loop_
_entity.id
_entity.type
_entity.pdbx_description
1 polymer ?
#
loop_
_entity_poly.entity_id
_entity_poly.type
_entity_poly.pdbx_seq_one_letter_code
_entity_poly.pdbx_strand_id
1 'polypeptide(L)'
;QPQTDKEERRGTKQDAEGIKNRFEALGFVVEPYENLTCSQMLRTMREVGRRNHSKNDCLALVVMSHGDEGIVYGTDGIVEVDILLAPLKGDKCPTLAGKPKLIFIQVREFYMKDEKGLLNWVTCQWPFSVPSLTLA
;
A
#
# COMPACT_ATOMS: atom_id res chain seq x y z
N GLN A 1 8.74 -8.88 21.26
CA GLN A 1 8.22 -7.91 20.26
C GLN A 1 9.20 -6.76 20.23
N PRO A 2 9.78 -6.36 19.09
CA PRO A 2 10.36 -5.03 18.98
C PRO A 2 9.17 -4.10 18.73
N GLN A 3 8.86 -3.25 19.71
CA GLN A 3 7.82 -2.23 19.62
C GLN A 3 8.43 -1.03 18.91
N THR A 4 7.97 -0.74 17.71
CA THR A 4 8.00 0.65 17.26
C THR A 4 7.10 1.43 18.22
N ASP A 5 7.62 2.49 18.85
CA ASP A 5 6.89 3.34 19.80
C ASP A 5 5.86 4.21 19.06
N LYS A 6 4.91 3.54 18.41
CA LYS A 6 3.88 4.16 17.59
C LYS A 6 2.51 3.73 18.07
N GLU A 7 1.67 4.72 18.25
CA GLU A 7 0.29 4.55 18.69
C GLU A 7 -0.50 3.61 17.78
N GLU A 8 -1.43 2.88 18.40
CA GLU A 8 -2.40 2.04 17.70
C GLU A 8 -3.25 2.88 16.75
N ARG A 9 -3.35 2.44 15.48
CA ARG A 9 -4.20 3.10 14.48
C ARG A 9 -5.66 2.69 14.66
N ARG A 10 -6.37 3.38 15.56
CA ARG A 10 -7.81 3.21 15.74
C ARG A 10 -8.55 3.51 14.43
N GLY A 11 -9.52 2.68 14.07
CA GLY A 11 -10.30 2.80 12.83
C GLY A 11 -9.75 2.00 11.64
N THR A 12 -8.47 1.60 11.66
CA THR A 12 -7.84 0.89 10.52
C THR A 12 -8.51 -0.43 10.16
N LYS A 13 -9.18 -1.10 11.10
CA LYS A 13 -9.95 -2.32 10.80
C LYS A 13 -11.17 -2.03 9.91
N GLN A 14 -11.89 -0.93 10.17
CA GLN A 14 -13.04 -0.53 9.35
C GLN A 14 -12.57 -0.10 7.95
N ASP A 15 -11.46 0.63 7.87
CA ASP A 15 -10.86 1.00 6.59
C ASP A 15 -10.43 -0.25 5.80
N ALA A 16 -9.78 -1.22 6.46
CA ALA A 16 -9.35 -2.49 5.86
C ALA A 16 -10.53 -3.27 5.27
N GLU A 17 -11.61 -3.40 6.04
CA GLU A 17 -12.83 -4.08 5.58
C GLU A 17 -13.50 -3.33 4.44
N GLY A 18 -13.58 -2.00 4.53
CA GLY A 18 -14.13 -1.16 3.46
C GLY A 18 -13.34 -1.31 2.16
N ILE A 19 -12.01 -1.23 2.23
CA ILE A 19 -11.11 -1.43 1.09
C ILE A 19 -11.31 -2.83 0.51
N LYS A 20 -11.27 -3.87 1.35
CA LYS A 20 -11.46 -5.25 0.90
C LYS A 20 -12.77 -5.42 0.13
N ASN A 21 -13.89 -4.99 0.72
CA ASN A 21 -15.21 -5.11 0.11
C ASN A 21 -15.30 -4.36 -1.23
N ARG A 22 -14.66 -3.20 -1.35
CA ARG A 22 -14.64 -2.42 -2.59
C ARG A 22 -13.79 -3.07 -3.68
N PHE A 23 -12.61 -3.58 -3.34
CA PHE A 23 -11.75 -4.27 -4.31
C PHE A 23 -12.36 -5.60 -4.75
N GLU A 24 -12.97 -6.36 -3.85
CA GLU A 24 -13.72 -7.58 -4.21
C GLU A 24 -14.90 -7.27 -5.14
N ALA A 25 -15.65 -6.18 -4.88
CA ALA A 25 -16.72 -5.74 -5.77
C ALA A 25 -16.24 -5.32 -7.17
N LEU A 26 -14.97 -4.89 -7.29
CA LEU A 26 -14.30 -4.59 -8.56
C LEU A 26 -13.70 -5.84 -9.22
N GLY A 27 -13.88 -7.03 -8.64
CA GLY A 27 -13.40 -8.31 -9.19
C GLY A 27 -11.97 -8.69 -8.81
N PHE A 28 -11.35 -7.98 -7.85
CA PHE A 28 -10.04 -8.38 -7.35
C PHE A 28 -10.15 -9.57 -6.39
N VAL A 29 -9.14 -10.45 -6.45
CA VAL A 29 -8.88 -11.42 -5.38
C VAL A 29 -8.05 -10.72 -4.32
N VAL A 30 -8.64 -10.46 -3.15
CA VAL A 30 -8.00 -9.68 -2.09
C VAL A 30 -7.39 -10.59 -1.02
N GLU A 31 -6.11 -10.38 -0.71
CA GLU A 31 -5.38 -11.09 0.35
C GLU A 31 -4.98 -10.09 1.46
N PRO A 32 -5.67 -10.08 2.61
CA PRO A 32 -5.35 -9.19 3.72
C PRO A 32 -4.16 -9.70 4.54
N TYR A 33 -3.33 -8.77 5.01
CA TYR A 33 -2.22 -9.02 5.92
C TYR A 33 -2.26 -8.02 7.07
N GLU A 34 -2.10 -8.49 8.30
CA GLU A 34 -2.17 -7.65 9.51
C GLU A 34 -0.86 -7.69 10.29
N ASN A 35 -0.44 -6.53 10.80
CA ASN A 35 0.67 -6.39 11.75
C ASN A 35 1.97 -7.08 11.33
N LEU A 36 2.36 -6.95 10.06
CA LEU A 36 3.58 -7.53 9.53
C LEU A 36 4.83 -6.87 10.11
N THR A 37 5.84 -7.67 10.43
CA THR A 37 7.22 -7.21 10.62
C THR A 37 7.82 -6.77 9.28
N CYS A 38 8.92 -6.02 9.30
CA CYS A 38 9.65 -5.61 8.11
C CYS A 38 10.06 -6.82 7.26
N SER A 39 10.55 -7.88 7.91
CA SER A 39 10.95 -9.11 7.25
C SER A 39 9.76 -9.85 6.62
N GLN A 40 8.60 -9.86 7.27
CA GLN A 40 7.37 -10.41 6.73
C GLN A 40 6.86 -9.61 5.53
N MET A 41 6.87 -8.28 5.59
CA MET A 41 6.49 -7.42 4.46
C MET A 41 7.33 -7.73 3.22
N LEU A 42 8.67 -7.76 3.37
CA LEU A 42 9.58 -8.06 2.26
C LEU A 42 9.39 -9.49 1.73
N ARG A 43 9.14 -10.45 2.62
CA ARG A 43 8.86 -11.83 2.22
C ARG A 43 7.57 -11.91 1.40
N THR A 44 6.49 -11.32 1.89
CA THR A 44 5.19 -11.27 1.20
C THR A 44 5.34 -10.66 -0.20
N MET A 45 6.04 -9.52 -0.32
CA MET A 45 6.25 -8.88 -1.62
C MET A 45 7.08 -9.73 -2.59
N ARG A 46 8.10 -10.44 -2.09
CA ARG A 46 8.85 -11.40 -2.92
C ARG A 46 7.98 -12.58 -3.36
N GLU A 47 7.10 -13.07 -2.51
CA GLU A 47 6.16 -14.13 -2.85
C GLU A 47 5.17 -13.65 -3.92
N VAL A 48 4.58 -12.46 -3.76
CA VAL A 48 3.71 -11.83 -4.78
C VAL A 48 4.45 -11.64 -6.11
N GLY A 49 5.68 -11.12 -6.10
CA GLY A 49 6.48 -10.93 -7.31
C GLY A 49 6.81 -12.23 -8.05
N ARG A 50 6.83 -13.38 -7.35
CA ARG A 50 7.07 -14.71 -7.95
C ARG A 50 5.81 -15.39 -8.51
N ARG A 51 4.63 -14.90 -8.18
CA ARG A 51 3.38 -15.47 -8.70
C ARG A 51 3.27 -15.24 -10.20
N ASN A 52 2.52 -16.11 -10.87
CA ASN A 52 2.23 -15.96 -12.28
C ASN A 52 1.00 -15.04 -12.46
N HIS A 53 1.24 -13.81 -12.90
CA HIS A 53 0.19 -12.82 -13.13
C HIS A 53 -0.30 -12.79 -14.58
N SER A 54 0.07 -13.76 -15.42
CA SER A 54 -0.22 -13.71 -16.87
C SER A 54 -1.72 -13.59 -17.18
N LYS A 55 -2.57 -14.16 -16.32
CA LYS A 55 -4.04 -14.13 -16.44
C LYS A 55 -4.71 -12.98 -15.69
N ASN A 56 -3.96 -12.11 -15.02
CA ASN A 56 -4.49 -10.95 -14.32
C ASN A 56 -4.38 -9.70 -15.20
N ASP A 57 -5.36 -8.79 -15.12
CA ASP A 57 -5.32 -7.53 -15.88
C ASP A 57 -4.41 -6.49 -15.24
N CYS A 58 -4.36 -6.46 -13.91
CA CYS A 58 -3.52 -5.55 -13.11
C CYS A 58 -3.21 -6.12 -11.73
N LEU A 59 -2.37 -5.41 -10.98
CA LEU A 59 -2.12 -5.67 -9.56
C LEU A 59 -2.46 -4.41 -8.75
N ALA A 60 -3.14 -4.59 -7.62
CA ALA A 60 -3.34 -3.54 -6.63
C ALA A 60 -2.63 -3.89 -5.32
N LEU A 61 -1.92 -2.94 -4.74
CA LEU A 61 -1.29 -3.03 -3.43
C LEU A 61 -1.79 -1.88 -2.57
N VAL A 62 -2.34 -2.19 -1.40
CA VAL A 62 -2.75 -1.19 -0.41
C VAL A 62 -1.90 -1.39 0.85
N VAL A 63 -1.09 -0.39 1.19
CA VAL A 63 -0.26 -0.37 2.40
C VAL A 63 -0.88 0.61 3.38
N MET A 64 -1.23 0.14 4.57
CA MET A 64 -1.78 0.95 5.64
C MET A 64 -0.87 0.85 6.85
N SER A 65 0.01 1.83 7.05
CA SER A 65 0.95 1.81 8.17
C SER A 65 1.23 3.22 8.70
N HIS A 66 2.08 3.32 9.70
CA HIS A 66 2.85 4.54 9.87
C HIS A 66 3.89 4.65 8.75
N GLY A 67 4.34 5.85 8.45
CA GLY A 67 5.28 6.10 7.37
C GLY A 67 5.68 7.56 7.34
N ASP A 68 6.70 7.83 6.54
CA ASP A 68 7.26 9.14 6.22
C ASP A 68 7.72 9.11 4.75
N GLU A 69 8.39 10.15 4.26
CA GLU A 69 8.95 10.21 2.92
C GLU A 69 9.74 8.95 2.55
N GLY A 70 9.23 8.21 1.55
CA GLY A 70 9.88 7.02 1.01
C GLY A 70 9.94 5.81 1.94
N ILE A 71 9.33 5.85 3.13
CA ILE A 71 9.40 4.74 4.10
C ILE A 71 8.03 4.35 4.68
N VAL A 72 7.87 3.07 4.99
CA VAL A 72 6.72 2.52 5.72
C VAL A 72 7.20 1.70 6.91
N TYR A 73 6.40 1.65 7.97
CA TYR A 73 6.76 0.94 9.19
C TYR A 73 6.23 -0.50 9.16
N GLY A 74 7.10 -1.45 9.49
CA GLY A 74 6.66 -2.74 10.02
C GLY A 74 6.44 -2.64 11.53
N THR A 75 5.97 -3.71 12.16
CA THR A 75 5.80 -3.73 13.62
C THR A 75 7.11 -3.51 14.38
N ASP A 76 8.23 -3.91 13.78
CA ASP A 76 9.58 -3.93 14.36
C ASP A 76 10.59 -2.93 13.77
N GLY A 77 10.18 -2.10 12.81
CA GLY A 77 11.12 -1.17 12.16
C GLY A 77 10.57 -0.46 10.93
N ILE A 78 11.47 -0.06 10.04
CA ILE A 78 11.16 0.66 8.80
C ILE A 78 11.57 -0.15 7.56
N VAL A 79 10.85 0.08 6.46
CA VAL A 79 11.13 -0.45 5.13
C VAL A 79 11.01 0.67 4.11
N GLU A 80 12.03 0.82 3.26
CA GLU A 80 11.95 1.73 2.12
C GLU A 80 10.92 1.24 1.10
N VAL A 81 10.08 2.14 0.62
CA VAL A 81 9.03 1.84 -0.36
C VAL A 81 9.64 1.26 -1.65
N ASP A 82 10.77 1.79 -2.11
CA ASP A 82 11.44 1.28 -3.30
C ASP A 82 11.90 -0.17 -3.16
N ILE A 83 12.39 -0.55 -1.96
CA ILE A 83 12.78 -1.93 -1.66
C ILE A 83 11.53 -2.83 -1.59
N LEU A 84 10.45 -2.34 -0.98
CA LEU A 84 9.18 -3.06 -0.87
C LEU A 84 8.58 -3.36 -2.25
N LEU A 85 8.65 -2.40 -3.17
CA LEU A 85 8.08 -2.49 -4.51
C LEU A 85 9.01 -3.13 -5.55
N ALA A 86 10.32 -3.24 -5.27
CA ALA A 86 11.31 -3.83 -6.17
C ALA A 86 10.90 -5.18 -6.79
N PRO A 87 10.26 -6.13 -6.06
CA PRO A 87 9.82 -7.39 -6.63
C PRO A 87 8.75 -7.27 -7.73
N LEU A 88 8.04 -6.13 -7.82
CA LEU A 88 6.99 -5.89 -8.81
C LEU A 88 7.48 -5.19 -10.08
N LYS A 89 8.76 -4.79 -10.12
CA LYS A 89 9.36 -4.16 -11.31
C LYS A 89 9.34 -5.14 -12.49
N GLY A 90 9.20 -4.61 -13.71
CA GLY A 90 8.99 -5.44 -14.91
C GLY A 90 10.15 -6.42 -15.21
N ASP A 91 11.38 -6.06 -14.84
CA ASP A 91 12.55 -6.94 -14.95
C ASP A 91 12.55 -8.07 -13.91
N LYS A 92 11.89 -7.88 -12.76
CA LYS A 92 11.77 -8.86 -11.67
C LYS A 92 10.51 -9.72 -11.75
N CYS A 93 9.42 -9.16 -12.29
CA CYS A 93 8.15 -9.85 -12.49
C CYS A 93 7.68 -9.68 -13.94
N PRO A 94 8.20 -10.50 -14.88
CA PRO A 94 7.87 -10.38 -16.30
C PRO A 94 6.37 -10.56 -16.60
N THR A 95 5.66 -11.33 -15.79
CA THR A 95 4.21 -11.57 -15.97
C THR A 95 3.34 -10.35 -15.60
N LEU A 96 3.91 -9.37 -14.90
CA LEU A 96 3.33 -8.05 -14.65
C LEU A 96 3.92 -6.95 -15.56
N ALA A 97 4.88 -7.26 -16.44
CA ALA A 97 5.43 -6.28 -17.37
C ALA A 97 4.32 -5.79 -18.32
N GLY A 98 4.23 -4.48 -18.54
CA GLY A 98 3.16 -3.85 -19.32
C GLY A 98 1.79 -3.77 -18.65
N LYS A 99 1.61 -4.36 -17.46
CA LYS A 99 0.35 -4.32 -16.70
C LYS A 99 0.32 -3.21 -15.66
N PRO A 100 -0.82 -2.51 -15.44
CA PRO A 100 -0.94 -1.49 -14.41
C PRO A 100 -0.65 -2.02 -13.00
N LYS A 101 0.05 -1.23 -12.19
CA LYS A 101 0.35 -1.50 -10.77
C LYS A 101 -0.22 -0.34 -9.95
N LEU A 102 -1.39 -0.57 -9.36
CA LEU A 102 -2.08 0.44 -8.55
C LEU A 102 -1.56 0.33 -7.12
N ILE A 103 -0.88 1.37 -6.64
CA ILE A 103 -0.22 1.36 -5.33
C ILE A 103 -0.83 2.48 -4.49
N PHE A 104 -1.47 2.09 -3.40
CA PHE A 104 -2.10 3.00 -2.45
C PHE A 104 -1.35 2.89 -1.12
N ILE A 105 -0.77 4.00 -0.66
CA ILE A 105 -0.04 4.04 0.61
C ILE A 105 -0.75 5.03 1.52
N GLN A 106 -1.44 4.52 2.54
CA GLN A 106 -2.01 5.30 3.61
C GLN A 106 -1.04 5.33 4.78
N VAL A 107 -0.40 6.48 4.98
CA VAL A 107 0.45 6.79 6.14
C VAL A 107 0.07 8.15 6.71
N ARG A 108 0.64 8.53 7.87
CA ARG A 108 0.34 9.83 8.51
C ARG A 108 0.96 11.01 7.76
N GLU A 109 2.18 10.86 7.26
CA GLU A 109 2.87 11.82 6.41
C GLU A 109 3.55 11.05 5.26
N PHE A 110 3.34 11.47 4.01
CA PHE A 110 3.95 10.82 2.84
C PHE A 110 4.38 11.85 1.81
N TYR A 111 5.59 11.68 1.30
CA TYR A 111 6.15 12.44 0.20
C TYR A 111 6.70 11.47 -0.85
N MET A 112 6.31 11.65 -2.11
CA MET A 112 6.87 10.92 -3.25
C MET A 112 7.91 11.80 -3.94
N LYS A 113 9.13 11.28 -4.11
CA LYS A 113 10.12 11.86 -5.03
C LYS A 113 9.98 11.18 -6.38
N ASP A 114 9.81 11.95 -7.44
CA ASP A 114 9.95 11.44 -8.80
C ASP A 114 11.43 11.30 -9.20
N GLU A 115 11.70 10.75 -10.39
CA GLU A 115 13.05 10.59 -10.95
C GLU A 115 13.82 11.92 -11.10
N LYS A 116 13.13 13.06 -10.98
CA LYS A 116 13.68 14.42 -11.05
C LYS A 116 13.85 15.07 -9.68
N GLY A 117 13.56 14.34 -8.60
CA GLY A 117 13.62 14.84 -7.23
C GLY A 117 12.49 15.80 -6.85
N LEU A 118 11.42 15.87 -7.64
CA LEU A 118 10.27 16.73 -7.36
C LEU A 118 9.35 16.03 -6.35
N LEU A 119 8.99 16.77 -5.28
CA LEU A 119 8.05 16.34 -4.25
C LEU A 119 6.62 16.45 -4.79
N ASN A 120 5.95 15.32 -5.00
CA ASN A 120 4.51 15.30 -5.26
C ASN A 120 3.78 14.89 -3.97
N TRP A 121 2.87 15.74 -3.51
CA TRP A 121 2.03 15.48 -2.34
C TRP A 121 0.88 14.56 -2.74
N VAL A 122 0.79 13.38 -2.12
CA VAL A 122 -0.45 12.60 -2.11
C VAL A 122 -0.93 12.53 -0.66
N THR A 123 -1.61 13.57 -0.22
CA THR A 123 -2.35 13.53 1.05
C THR A 123 -3.67 12.80 0.80
N CYS A 124 -3.78 11.55 1.23
CA CYS A 124 -5.09 10.94 1.41
C CYS A 124 -5.64 11.41 2.77
N GLN A 125 -6.12 12.65 2.82
CA GLN A 125 -7.01 13.10 3.89
C GLN A 125 -8.40 12.54 3.58
N TRP A 126 -8.77 11.45 4.25
CA TRP A 126 -10.18 11.10 4.39
C TRP A 126 -10.81 12.16 5.32
N PRO A 127 -11.82 12.94 4.89
CA PRO A 127 -12.48 13.84 5.82
C PRO A 127 -13.42 13.02 6.71
N PHE A 128 -13.24 13.15 8.02
CA PHE A 128 -14.38 13.05 8.93
C PHE A 128 -15.39 14.13 8.49
N SER A 129 -16.63 13.71 8.26
CA SER A 129 -17.81 14.50 7.84
C SER A 129 -17.83 15.00 6.39
N VAL A 130 -18.81 14.49 5.63
CA VAL A 130 -19.28 15.05 4.36
C VAL A 130 -20.44 16.00 4.69
N PRO A 131 -20.32 17.33 4.52
CA PRO A 131 -21.51 18.17 4.50
C PRO A 131 -22.20 17.99 3.14
N SER A 132 -23.51 17.78 3.19
CA SER A 132 -24.39 17.62 2.02
C SER A 132 -24.24 18.80 1.06
N LEU A 133 -23.86 18.52 -0.19
CA LEU A 133 -23.95 19.49 -1.29
C LEU A 133 -25.32 19.34 -1.94
N THR A 134 -26.19 20.30 -1.67
CA THR A 134 -27.37 20.59 -2.49
C THR A 134 -26.88 21.28 -3.76
N LEU A 135 -27.20 20.73 -4.93
CA LEU A 135 -26.97 21.40 -6.21
C LEU A 135 -27.89 22.62 -6.34
N ALA A 136 -27.33 23.74 -6.78
CA ALA A 136 -28.03 24.82 -7.48
C ALA A 136 -27.51 24.87 -8.93
#